data_AF-A0A6B1CRF5-F1
#
_entry.id   AF-A0A6B1CRF5-F1
#
_cell.length_a   1.000
_cell.length_b   1.000
_cell.length_c   1.000
_cell.angle_alpha   90.00
_cell.angle_beta   90.00
_cell.angle_gamma   90.00
#
_symmetry.space_group_name_H-M   'P 1'
#
loop_
_entity.id
_entity.type
_entity.pdbx_description
1 polymer ?
#
loop_
_entity_poly.entity_id
_entity_poly.type
_entity_poly.pdbx_seq_one_letter_code
_entity_poly.pdbx_strand_id
1 'polypeptide(L)' 'MLATREGHVEAVGLLVEKGADVNARTSGGFTASMWAKREGHQEVIDLLEAASATE' A
#
# COMPACT_ATOMS: atom_id res chain seq x y z
N MET A 1 5.87 -2.72 1.18
CA MET A 1 6.31 -1.30 1.21
C MET A 1 7.25 -0.91 0.07
N LEU A 2 8.10 -1.82 -0.44
CA LEU A 2 8.93 -1.50 -1.61
C LEU A 2 8.06 -1.25 -2.86
N ALA A 3 7.12 -2.16 -3.15
CA ALA A 3 6.17 -2.01 -4.27
C ALA A 3 5.36 -0.71 -4.24
N THR A 4 4.94 -0.25 -3.06
CA THR A 4 4.19 1.02 -2.90
C THR A 4 5.05 2.25 -3.10
N ARG A 5 6.34 2.19 -2.78
CA ARG A 5 7.29 3.29 -3.00
C ARG A 5 7.64 3.44 -4.48
N GLU A 6 7.69 2.34 -5.22
CA GLU A 6 8.00 2.37 -6.65
C GLU A 6 6.76 2.58 -7.53
N GLY A 7 5.58 2.72 -6.94
CA GLY A 7 4.33 2.90 -7.69
C GLY A 7 3.87 1.63 -8.41
N HIS A 8 4.34 0.45 -8.01
CA HIS A 8 4.00 -0.83 -8.65
C HIS A 8 2.62 -1.32 -8.22
N VAL A 9 1.57 -0.71 -8.77
CA VAL A 9 0.15 -1.01 -8.48
C VAL A 9 -0.15 -2.51 -8.55
N GLU A 10 0.30 -3.18 -9.61
CA GLU A 10 0.04 -4.60 -9.84
C GLU A 10 0.63 -5.50 -8.74
N ALA A 11 1.86 -5.18 -8.30
CA ALA A 11 2.50 -5.90 -7.20
C ALA A 11 1.81 -5.63 -5.85
N VAL A 12 1.28 -4.42 -5.64
CA VAL A 12 0.49 -4.09 -4.45
C VAL A 12 -0.84 -4.85 -4.47
N GLY A 13 -1.51 -4.93 -5.62
CA GLY A 13 -2.71 -5.73 -5.83
C GLY A 13 -2.51 -7.20 -5.48
N LEU A 14 -1.46 -7.82 -6.01
CA LEU A 14 -1.11 -9.21 -5.69
C LEU A 14 -0.83 -9.41 -4.19
N LEU A 15 -0.14 -8.47 -3.54
CA LEU A 15 0.12 -8.54 -2.10
C LEU A 15 -1.19 -8.49 -1.30
N VAL A 16 -2.07 -7.54 -1.62
CA VAL A 16 -3.39 -7.42 -0.99
C VAL A 16 -4.21 -8.70 -1.19
N GLU A 17 -4.25 -9.23 -2.41
CA GLU A 17 -5.01 -10.43 -2.75
C GLU A 17 -4.49 -11.67 -1.99
N LYS A 18 -3.18 -11.69 -1.67
CA LYS A 18 -2.57 -12.72 -0.81
C LYS A 18 -2.80 -12.50 0.69
N GLY A 19 -3.57 -11.49 1.08
CA GLY A 19 -3.85 -11.16 2.48
C GLY A 19 -2.70 -10.39 3.14
N ALA A 20 -1.94 -9.61 2.37
CA ALA A 20 -0.95 -8.72 2.96
C ALA A 20 -1.63 -7.62 3.77
N ASP A 21 -1.13 -7.42 4.98
CA ASP A 21 -1.59 -6.37 5.87
C ASP A 21 -1.18 -4.99 5.31
N VAL A 22 -2.16 -4.24 4.81
CA VAL A 22 -1.98 -2.88 4.26
C VAL A 22 -1.78 -1.82 5.34
N ASN A 23 -2.19 -2.14 6.57
CA ASN A 23 -2.05 -1.32 7.76
C ASN A 23 -0.72 -1.55 8.49
N ALA A 24 0.09 -2.52 8.02
CA ALA A 24 1.40 -2.82 8.56
C ALA A 24 2.27 -1.57 8.61
N ARG A 25 2.87 -1.34 9.77
CA ARG A 25 3.70 -0.18 10.07
C ARG A 25 5.16 -0.60 10.02
N THR A 26 6.00 0.20 9.37
CA THR A 26 7.46 0.04 9.49
C THR A 26 7.93 0.37 10.91
N SER A 27 9.19 0.07 11.23
CA SER A 27 9.85 0.51 12.47
C SER A 27 9.81 2.02 12.69
N GLY A 28 9.58 2.83 11.64
CA GLY A 28 9.39 4.28 11.73
C GLY A 28 7.94 4.73 11.89
N GLY A 29 6.98 3.81 12.03
CA GLY A 29 5.56 4.12 12.18
C GLY A 29 4.82 4.44 10.89
N PHE A 30 5.50 4.41 9.74
CA PHE A 30 4.92 4.67 8.41
C PHE A 30 4.22 3.43 7.85
N THR A 31 3.04 3.62 7.24
CA THR A 31 2.29 2.58 6.51
C THR A 31 2.57 2.65 5.02
N ALA A 32 2.20 1.60 4.28
CA ALA A 32 2.38 1.54 2.83
C ALA A 32 1.68 2.72 2.11
N SER A 33 0.51 3.16 2.60
CA SER A 33 -0.23 4.32 2.09
C SER A 33 0.50 5.65 2.31
N MET A 34 1.22 5.81 3.44
CA MET A 34 2.06 7.01 3.65
C MET A 34 3.18 7.13 2.62
N TRP A 35 3.80 6.01 2.23
CA TRP A 35 4.83 6.00 1.18
C TRP A 35 4.23 6.37 -0.17
N ALA A 36 3.09 5.78 -0.54
CA ALA A 36 2.38 6.11 -1.77
C ALA A 36 1.94 7.59 -1.82
N LYS A 37 1.43 8.13 -0.70
CA LYS A 37 1.10 9.57 -0.56
C LYS A 37 2.31 10.49 -0.74
N ARG A 38 3.46 10.10 -0.20
CA ARG A 38 4.68 10.92 -0.29
C ARG A 38 5.25 10.96 -1.71
N GLU A 39 5.18 9.85 -2.43
CA GLU A 39 5.65 9.76 -3.82
C GLU A 39 4.59 10.25 -4.83
N GLY A 40 3.34 10.44 -4.41
CA GLY A 40 2.23 10.88 -5.28
C GLY A 40 1.61 9.76 -6.11
N HIS A 41 1.78 8.50 -5.71
CA HIS A 41 1.23 7.34 -6.41
C HIS A 41 -0.24 7.11 -6.05
N GLN A 42 -1.10 7.93 -6.64
CA GLN A 42 -2.53 7.98 -6.32
C GLN A 42 -3.25 6.64 -6.53
N GLU A 43 -2.91 5.93 -7.61
CA GLU A 43 -3.43 4.59 -7.92
C GLU A 43 -3.09 3.55 -6.85
N VAL A 44 -1.90 3.64 -6.26
CA VAL A 44 -1.49 2.76 -5.15
C VAL A 44 -2.26 3.10 -3.88
N ILE A 45 -2.54 4.39 -3.64
CA ILE A 45 -3.35 4.82 -2.48
C ILE A 45 -4.75 4.24 -2.59
N ASP A 46 -5.39 4.37 -3.75
CA ASP A 46 -6.74 3.87 -3.99
C ASP A 46 -6.82 2.36 -3.77
N LEU A 47 -5.83 1.61 -4.29
CA LEU A 47 -5.76 0.17 -4.11
C LEU A 47 -5.60 -0.23 -2.63
N LEU A 48 -4.75 0.49 -1.88
CA LEU A 48 -4.55 0.24 -0.44
C LEU A 48 -5.78 0.63 0.41
N GLU A 49 -6.46 1.73 0.06
CA GLU A 49 -7.70 2.14 0.74
C GLU A 49 -8.83 1.13 0.48
N ALA A 50 -8.98 0.68 -0.76
CA ALA A 50 -9.92 -0.38 -1.12
C ALA A 50 -9.63 -1.69 -0.36
N ALA A 51 -8.35 -2.05 -0.22
CA ALA A 51 -7.92 -3.21 0.54
C ALA A 51 -8.21 -3.10 2.05
N SER A 52 -8.05 -1.89 2.63
CA SER A 52 -8.32 -1.65 4.05
C SER A 52 -9.82 -1.59 4.38
N ALA A 53 -10.66 -1.26 3.39
CA ALA A 53 -12.11 -1.18 3.55
C ALA A 53 -12.79 -2.55 3.50
N THR A 54 -12.06 -3.61 3.12
CA THR A 54 -12.55 -4.99 3.09
C THR A 54 -12.34 -5.76 4.41
N GLU A 55 -11.89 -5.10 5.48
CA GLU A 55 -11.82 -5.65 6.86
C GLU A 55 -13.12 -5.49 7.65
#